data_AF-A0A7Y3MVY0-F1
#
_entry.id   AF-A0A7Y3MVY0-F1
#
_cell.length_a   1.000
_cell.length_b   1.000
_cell.length_c   1.000
_cell.angle_alpha   90.00
_cell.angle_beta   90.00
_cell.angle_gamma   90.00
#
_symmetry.space_group_name_H-M   'P 1'
#
loop_
_entity.id
_entity.type
_entity.pdbx_description
1 polymer ?
#
loop_
_entity_poly.entity_id
_entity_poly.type
_entity_poly.pdbx_seq_one_letter_code
_entity_poly.pdbx_strand_id
1 'polypeptide(L)'
;MAQGDPQQRADQQAELEARAEDLQQQLETLQERLDQAGEQNAGAGVQEARHQLNQARSQMQQAAQMAQQGQQQEAASQAQEAAGDLSEMAQELSQAQQQMQQQMAEALQSALSATANDALSLARRQTELRDQMDGRSTAELADMRGDEAALAQGIRNLAENYAEGTQMAAPGSRDLLEAVGQAMESLEATIEAMEGRRGRSPSPMSEAEGVVQALNEVAMLAMTSGEQGQSQGQASASQQMMQQLQQLAQQQGELMNDAASLSPMQLGQEAMQEQMQEMAGEQDQIAEDLGDLSEGEQGEGEAVGDLETLAQEALELAQALAQGRLDPEVLRRQERLFHRLLDAGRSLERDEESEERESEVPGLFDREGVAELTEEAVDALRFRVPDARALRALSPAQRALVLEYFQRLNRAGGDPTGSRNPPGPGAGGGS
;
A
#
# COMPACT_ATOMS: atom_id res chain seq x y z
N MET A 1 -24.92 -17.29 28.92
CA MET A 1 -25.33 -16.11 28.13
C MET A 1 -24.87 -14.88 28.88
N ALA A 2 -23.65 -14.42 28.60
CA ALA A 2 -23.11 -13.21 29.20
C ALA A 2 -23.79 -12.01 28.55
N GLN A 3 -24.60 -11.28 29.32
CA GLN A 3 -25.13 -9.99 28.91
C GLN A 3 -23.94 -9.03 28.83
N GLY A 4 -23.50 -8.67 27.63
CA GLY A 4 -22.53 -7.60 27.44
C GLY A 4 -23.07 -6.31 28.05
N ASP A 5 -22.21 -5.59 28.79
CA ASP A 5 -22.59 -4.38 29.52
C ASP A 5 -23.32 -3.40 28.57
N PRO A 6 -24.45 -2.79 28.98
CA PRO A 6 -25.19 -1.83 28.16
C PRO A 6 -24.30 -0.69 27.62
N GLN A 7 -23.26 -0.34 28.38
CA GLN A 7 -22.26 0.65 28.02
C GLN A 7 -21.37 0.17 26.85
N GLN A 8 -20.90 -1.08 26.87
CA GLN A 8 -20.11 -1.64 25.77
C GLN A 8 -20.88 -1.71 24.46
N ARG A 9 -22.19 -1.99 24.52
CA ARG A 9 -23.05 -1.99 23.33
C ARG A 9 -23.26 -0.58 22.77
N ALA A 10 -23.41 0.42 23.64
CA ALA A 10 -23.51 1.82 23.21
C ALA A 10 -22.21 2.30 22.55
N ASP A 11 -21.05 1.92 23.09
CA ASP A 11 -19.74 2.27 22.54
C ASP A 11 -19.52 1.62 21.15
N GLN A 12 -19.85 0.34 21.00
CA GLN A 12 -19.77 -0.37 19.71
C GLN A 12 -20.69 0.26 18.65
N GLN A 13 -21.87 0.72 19.06
CA GLN A 13 -22.83 1.33 18.15
C GLN A 13 -22.35 2.71 17.67
N ALA A 14 -21.76 3.51 18.57
CA ALA A 14 -21.15 4.79 18.22
C ALA A 14 -19.95 4.61 17.27
N GLU A 15 -19.15 3.55 17.47
CA GLU A 15 -18.04 3.23 16.58
C GLU A 15 -18.51 2.84 15.17
N LEU A 16 -19.55 2.00 15.06
CA LEU A 16 -20.14 1.63 13.77
C LEU A 16 -20.72 2.84 13.04
N GLU A 17 -21.36 3.76 13.76
CA GLU A 17 -21.90 4.99 13.17
C GLU A 17 -20.79 5.91 12.67
N ALA A 18 -19.70 6.06 13.43
CA ALA A 18 -18.52 6.82 13.00
C ALA A 18 -17.85 6.22 11.76
N ARG A 19 -17.72 4.89 11.70
CA ARG A 19 -17.17 4.19 10.51
C ARG A 19 -18.05 4.35 9.29
N ALA A 20 -19.38 4.31 9.45
CA ALA A 20 -20.31 4.53 8.36
C ALA A 20 -20.28 5.98 7.83
N GLU A 21 -20.05 6.96 8.72
CA GLU A 21 -19.85 8.36 8.33
C GLU A 21 -18.56 8.57 7.56
N ASP A 22 -17.46 7.96 8.01
CA ASP A 22 -16.18 8.02 7.33
C ASP A 22 -16.27 7.40 5.93
N LEU A 23 -16.86 6.21 5.82
CA LEU A 23 -17.09 5.55 4.53
C LEU A 23 -17.94 6.41 3.59
N GLN A 24 -18.96 7.10 4.10
CA GLN A 24 -19.77 8.00 3.29
C GLN A 24 -18.95 9.17 2.73
N GLN A 25 -18.05 9.76 3.53
CA GLN A 25 -17.17 10.85 3.09
C GLN A 25 -16.16 10.36 2.05
N GLN A 26 -15.65 9.13 2.21
CA GLN A 26 -14.76 8.50 1.23
C GLN A 26 -15.47 8.25 -0.11
N LEU A 27 -16.70 7.72 -0.08
CA LEU A 27 -17.51 7.52 -1.29
C LEU A 27 -17.88 8.85 -1.97
N GLU A 28 -18.09 9.92 -1.19
CA GLU A 28 -18.32 11.26 -1.74
C GLU A 28 -17.08 11.81 -2.45
N THR A 29 -15.93 11.71 -1.80
CA THR A 29 -14.66 12.13 -2.40
C THR A 29 -14.34 11.32 -3.65
N LEU A 30 -14.62 10.01 -3.62
CA LEU A 30 -14.45 9.14 -4.77
C LEU A 30 -15.36 9.56 -5.93
N GLN A 31 -16.65 9.83 -5.66
CA GLN A 31 -17.60 10.28 -6.67
C GLN A 31 -17.14 11.59 -7.33
N GLU A 32 -16.71 12.58 -6.54
CA GLU A 32 -16.20 13.85 -7.08
C GLU A 32 -14.99 13.66 -7.99
N ARG A 33 -14.09 12.72 -7.65
CA ARG A 33 -12.92 12.40 -8.48
C ARG A 33 -13.32 11.69 -9.77
N LEU A 34 -14.28 10.76 -9.70
CA LEU A 34 -14.79 10.06 -10.89
C LEU A 34 -15.50 11.01 -11.84
N ASP A 35 -16.27 11.97 -11.32
CA ASP A 35 -16.91 13.02 -12.11
C ASP A 35 -15.88 13.93 -12.80
N GLN A 36 -14.79 14.28 -12.09
CA GLN A 36 -13.67 15.04 -12.67
C GLN A 36 -12.92 14.26 -13.75
N ALA A 37 -12.78 12.95 -13.58
CA ALA A 37 -12.15 12.06 -14.55
C ALA A 37 -13.06 11.74 -15.75
N GLY A 38 -14.35 12.10 -15.71
CA GLY A 38 -15.32 11.77 -16.76
C GLY A 38 -15.82 10.32 -16.72
N GLU A 39 -15.56 9.60 -15.62
CA GLU A 39 -15.87 8.18 -15.43
C GLU A 39 -17.33 7.97 -14.98
N GLN A 40 -18.27 8.24 -15.89
CA GLN A 40 -19.71 8.22 -15.60
C GLN A 40 -20.24 6.85 -15.14
N ASN A 41 -19.66 5.76 -15.65
CA ASN A 41 -20.10 4.40 -15.30
C ASN A 41 -19.68 4.02 -13.87
N ALA A 42 -18.43 4.32 -13.50
CA ALA A 42 -17.95 4.11 -12.14
C ALA A 42 -18.68 5.02 -11.14
N GLY A 43 -18.97 6.27 -11.54
CA GLY A 43 -19.74 7.21 -10.73
C GLY A 43 -21.14 6.70 -10.37
N ALA A 44 -21.81 6.00 -11.30
CA ALA A 44 -23.13 5.41 -11.06
C ALA A 44 -23.07 4.30 -9.98
N GLY A 45 -22.06 3.42 -10.04
CA GLY A 45 -21.87 2.36 -9.04
C GLY A 45 -21.57 2.91 -7.64
N VAL A 46 -20.74 3.96 -7.55
CA VAL A 46 -20.49 4.65 -6.28
C VAL A 46 -21.75 5.33 -5.74
N GLN A 47 -22.58 5.90 -6.62
CA GLN A 47 -23.85 6.51 -6.21
C GLN A 47 -24.83 5.47 -5.63
N GLU A 48 -24.87 4.28 -6.22
CA GLU A 48 -25.68 3.16 -5.73
C GLU A 48 -25.17 2.65 -4.37
N ALA A 49 -23.85 2.47 -4.22
CA ALA A 49 -23.23 2.15 -2.94
C ALA A 49 -23.54 3.19 -1.85
N ARG A 50 -23.54 4.49 -2.19
CA ARG A 50 -23.96 5.55 -1.25
C ARG A 50 -25.43 5.41 -0.85
N HIS A 51 -26.31 4.98 -1.75
CA HIS A 51 -27.71 4.76 -1.43
C HIS A 51 -27.88 3.58 -0.45
N GLN A 52 -27.21 2.46 -0.74
CA GLN A 52 -27.19 1.26 0.11
C GLN A 52 -26.61 1.57 1.50
N LEU A 53 -25.50 2.32 1.58
CA LEU A 53 -24.92 2.75 2.86
C LEU A 53 -25.89 3.59 3.70
N ASN A 54 -26.59 4.55 3.08
CA ASN A 54 -27.59 5.37 3.79
C ASN A 54 -28.76 4.54 4.30
N GLN A 55 -29.20 3.55 3.51
CA GLN A 55 -30.25 2.62 3.90
C GLN A 55 -29.81 1.73 5.07
N ALA A 56 -28.61 1.14 5.00
CA ALA A 56 -28.03 0.35 6.08
C ALA A 56 -27.84 1.17 7.37
N ARG A 57 -27.40 2.44 7.26
CA ARG A 57 -27.31 3.36 8.41
C ARG A 57 -28.67 3.58 9.08
N SER A 58 -29.71 3.84 8.30
CA SER A 58 -31.07 4.01 8.82
C SER A 58 -31.57 2.73 9.53
N GLN A 59 -31.32 1.56 8.94
CA GLN A 59 -31.69 0.27 9.55
C GLN A 59 -30.92 0.01 10.85
N MET A 60 -29.62 0.30 10.90
CA MET A 60 -28.81 0.19 12.13
C MET A 60 -29.28 1.15 13.24
N GLN A 61 -29.67 2.38 12.89
CA GLN A 61 -30.25 3.33 13.85
C GLN A 61 -31.58 2.84 14.41
N GLN A 62 -32.43 2.24 13.57
CA GLN A 62 -33.69 1.63 14.02
C GLN A 62 -33.43 0.40 14.90
N ALA A 63 -32.47 -0.45 14.53
CA ALA A 63 -32.03 -1.58 15.35
C ALA A 63 -31.54 -1.13 16.74
N ALA A 64 -30.78 -0.03 16.80
CA ALA A 64 -30.33 0.59 18.06
C ALA A 64 -31.51 0.98 18.95
N GLN A 65 -32.51 1.66 18.37
CA GLN A 65 -33.70 2.12 19.10
C GLN A 65 -34.55 0.94 19.59
N MET A 66 -34.73 -0.10 18.78
CA MET A 66 -35.44 -1.33 19.17
C MET A 66 -34.70 -2.06 20.29
N ALA A 67 -33.38 -2.15 20.21
CA ALA A 67 -32.55 -2.75 21.27
C ALA A 67 -32.67 -1.99 22.60
N GLN A 68 -32.74 -0.65 22.56
CA GLN A 68 -32.97 0.20 23.74
C GLN A 68 -34.37 0.01 24.34
N GLN A 69 -35.37 -0.28 23.51
CA GLN A 69 -36.75 -0.55 23.93
C GLN A 69 -36.96 -1.98 24.46
N GLY A 70 -35.91 -2.82 24.46
CA GLY A 70 -35.97 -4.21 24.92
C GLY A 70 -36.41 -5.22 23.85
N GLN A 71 -36.59 -4.77 22.60
CA GLN A 71 -36.98 -5.59 21.46
C GLN A 71 -35.75 -6.24 20.80
N GLN A 72 -35.05 -7.11 21.56
CA GLN A 72 -33.77 -7.68 21.09
C GLN A 72 -33.88 -8.50 19.80
N GLN A 73 -34.99 -9.22 19.61
CA GLN A 73 -35.19 -10.10 18.45
C GLN A 73 -35.39 -9.30 17.16
N GLU A 74 -36.20 -8.25 17.22
CA GLU A 74 -36.48 -7.35 16.10
C GLU A 74 -35.24 -6.50 15.77
N ALA A 75 -34.53 -6.02 16.79
CA ALA A 75 -33.24 -5.34 16.63
C ALA A 75 -32.18 -6.20 15.94
N ALA A 76 -32.08 -7.48 16.32
CA ALA A 76 -31.13 -8.41 15.72
C ALA A 76 -31.45 -8.65 14.24
N SER A 77 -32.72 -8.86 13.88
CA SER A 77 -33.15 -9.02 12.49
C SER A 77 -32.79 -7.80 11.64
N GLN A 78 -33.08 -6.59 12.14
CA GLN A 78 -32.81 -5.36 11.42
C GLN A 78 -31.31 -5.07 11.26
N ALA A 79 -30.51 -5.40 12.27
CA ALA A 79 -29.06 -5.30 12.19
C ALA A 79 -28.46 -6.31 11.20
N GLN A 80 -29.07 -7.49 11.08
CA GLN A 80 -28.63 -8.54 10.17
C GLN A 80 -28.96 -8.21 8.71
N GLU A 81 -30.11 -7.58 8.45
CA GLU A 81 -30.43 -6.98 7.13
C GLU A 81 -29.41 -5.91 6.75
N ALA A 82 -29.12 -4.97 7.65
CA ALA A 82 -28.15 -3.91 7.39
C ALA A 82 -26.74 -4.46 7.13
N ALA A 83 -26.34 -5.52 7.84
CA ALA A 83 -25.07 -6.19 7.61
C ALA A 83 -25.02 -6.89 6.24
N GLY A 84 -26.14 -7.46 5.78
CA GLY A 84 -26.29 -8.01 4.42
C GLY A 84 -26.10 -6.93 3.36
N ASP A 85 -26.84 -5.81 3.48
CA ASP A 85 -26.76 -4.67 2.57
C ASP A 85 -25.31 -4.13 2.46
N LEU A 86 -24.60 -4.02 3.59
CA LEU A 86 -23.19 -3.57 3.62
C LEU A 86 -22.24 -4.58 2.98
N SER A 87 -22.50 -5.87 3.14
CA SER A 87 -21.70 -6.93 2.52
C SER A 87 -21.86 -6.96 1.01
N GLU A 88 -23.09 -6.81 0.51
CA GLU A 88 -23.38 -6.72 -0.93
C GLU A 88 -22.70 -5.47 -1.52
N MET A 89 -22.83 -4.32 -0.86
CA MET A 89 -22.14 -3.08 -1.24
C MET A 89 -20.62 -3.28 -1.33
N ALA A 90 -20.00 -3.95 -0.36
CA ALA A 90 -18.56 -4.19 -0.37
C ALA A 90 -18.12 -5.07 -1.55
N GLN A 91 -18.92 -6.08 -1.89
CA GLN A 91 -18.68 -6.94 -3.05
C GLN A 91 -18.83 -6.17 -4.37
N GLU A 92 -19.85 -5.33 -4.50
CA GLU A 92 -20.07 -4.48 -5.68
C GLU A 92 -18.94 -3.47 -5.87
N LEU A 93 -18.51 -2.80 -4.80
CA LEU A 93 -17.39 -1.86 -4.83
C LEU A 93 -16.07 -2.54 -5.21
N SER A 94 -15.82 -3.74 -4.69
CA SER A 94 -14.65 -4.54 -5.04
C SER A 94 -14.65 -4.93 -6.53
N GLN A 95 -15.79 -5.41 -7.03
CA GLN A 95 -15.94 -5.74 -8.46
C GLN A 95 -15.78 -4.51 -9.35
N ALA A 96 -16.36 -3.38 -8.97
CA ALA A 96 -16.21 -2.11 -9.69
C ALA A 96 -14.75 -1.65 -9.72
N GLN A 97 -14.04 -1.76 -8.59
CA GLN A 97 -12.61 -1.45 -8.50
C GLN A 97 -11.78 -2.35 -9.42
N GLN A 98 -12.06 -3.66 -9.47
CA GLN A 98 -11.37 -4.60 -10.36
C GLN A 98 -11.63 -4.29 -11.84
N GLN A 99 -12.88 -3.99 -12.21
CA GLN A 99 -13.23 -3.61 -13.58
C GLN A 99 -12.55 -2.30 -14.00
N MET A 100 -12.52 -1.31 -13.11
CA MET A 100 -11.83 -0.04 -13.35
C MET A 100 -10.33 -0.26 -13.56
N GLN A 101 -9.69 -1.10 -12.74
CA GLN A 101 -8.28 -1.44 -12.92
C GLN A 101 -8.01 -2.10 -14.28
N GLN A 102 -8.88 -3.02 -14.72
CA GLN A 102 -8.77 -3.64 -16.04
C GLN A 102 -8.92 -2.62 -17.16
N GLN A 103 -9.92 -1.74 -17.09
CA GLN A 103 -10.12 -0.68 -18.09
C GLN A 103 -8.95 0.29 -18.15
N MET A 104 -8.40 0.69 -16.99
CA MET A 104 -7.20 1.53 -16.93
C MET A 104 -5.98 0.82 -17.53
N ALA A 105 -5.81 -0.48 -17.26
CA ALA A 105 -4.72 -1.26 -17.84
C ALA A 105 -4.83 -1.36 -19.38
N GLU A 106 -6.03 -1.60 -19.90
CA GLU A 106 -6.30 -1.62 -21.35
C GLU A 106 -6.05 -0.24 -21.99
N ALA A 107 -6.51 0.83 -21.34
CA ALA A 107 -6.29 2.20 -21.80
C ALA A 107 -4.81 2.56 -21.82
N LEU A 108 -4.07 2.21 -20.77
CA LEU A 108 -2.63 2.39 -20.67
C LEU A 108 -1.89 1.61 -21.76
N GLN A 109 -2.25 0.34 -21.98
CA GLN A 109 -1.65 -0.48 -23.03
C GLN A 109 -1.90 0.12 -24.43
N SER A 110 -3.13 0.60 -24.68
CA SER A 110 -3.48 1.28 -25.93
C SER A 110 -2.68 2.57 -26.12
N ALA A 111 -2.56 3.39 -25.08
CA ALA A 111 -1.78 4.63 -25.10
C ALA A 111 -0.28 4.38 -25.35
N LEU A 112 0.30 3.36 -24.71
CA LEU A 112 1.69 2.95 -24.91
C LEU A 112 1.92 2.43 -26.33
N SER A 113 1.02 1.59 -26.85
CA SER A 113 1.09 1.10 -28.23
C SER A 113 0.98 2.23 -29.25
N ALA A 114 0.07 3.19 -29.04
CA ALA A 114 -0.04 4.38 -29.88
C ALA A 114 1.25 5.21 -29.83
N THR A 115 1.78 5.47 -28.64
CA THR A 115 3.05 6.20 -28.42
C THR A 115 4.21 5.54 -29.15
N ALA A 116 4.34 4.22 -29.07
CA ALA A 116 5.39 3.48 -29.76
C ALA A 116 5.29 3.61 -31.29
N ASN A 117 4.08 3.48 -31.84
CA ASN A 117 3.85 3.62 -33.27
C ASN A 117 4.11 5.04 -33.78
N ASP A 118 3.67 6.06 -33.03
CA ASP A 118 3.89 7.46 -33.35
C ASP A 118 5.38 7.81 -33.31
N ALA A 119 6.10 7.36 -32.28
CA ALA A 119 7.55 7.54 -32.17
C ALA A 119 8.31 6.93 -33.36
N LEU A 120 7.97 5.69 -33.75
CA LEU A 120 8.57 5.03 -34.92
C LEU A 120 8.23 5.75 -36.24
N SER A 121 7.01 6.27 -36.37
CA SER A 121 6.59 7.04 -37.54
C SER A 121 7.36 8.36 -37.67
N LEU A 122 7.54 9.07 -36.56
CA LEU A 122 8.35 10.28 -36.48
C LEU A 122 9.83 9.98 -36.77
N ALA A 123 10.38 8.88 -36.24
CA ALA A 123 11.76 8.45 -36.49
C ALA A 123 12.01 8.16 -37.98
N ARG A 124 11.05 7.51 -38.66
CA ARG A 124 11.12 7.27 -40.12
C ARG A 124 11.09 8.58 -40.90
N ARG A 125 10.20 9.52 -40.56
CA ARG A 125 10.16 10.85 -41.19
C ARG A 125 11.46 11.63 -40.99
N GLN A 126 12.02 11.62 -39.78
CA GLN A 126 13.32 12.26 -39.52
C GLN A 126 14.44 11.61 -40.33
N THR A 127 14.42 10.27 -40.48
CA THR A 127 15.40 9.55 -41.33
C THR A 127 15.29 9.99 -42.78
N GLU A 128 14.07 10.11 -43.32
CA GLU A 128 13.83 10.60 -44.69
C GLU A 128 14.30 12.05 -44.87
N LEU A 129 14.08 12.93 -43.87
CA LEU A 129 14.59 14.30 -43.90
C LEU A 129 16.12 14.33 -43.84
N ARG A 130 16.73 13.57 -42.93
CA ARG A 130 18.19 13.46 -42.83
C ARG A 130 18.81 13.02 -44.16
N ASP A 131 18.26 12.00 -44.81
CA ASP A 131 18.78 11.51 -46.09
C ASP A 131 18.60 12.57 -47.21
N GLN A 132 17.55 13.39 -47.14
CA GLN A 132 17.35 14.52 -48.07
C GLN A 132 18.31 15.69 -47.84
N MET A 133 18.88 15.83 -46.63
CA MET A 133 19.90 16.84 -46.32
C MET A 133 21.23 16.54 -47.00
N ASP A 134 21.49 15.29 -47.40
CA ASP A 134 22.75 14.90 -48.03
C ASP A 134 23.00 15.65 -49.34
N GLY A 135 24.19 16.23 -49.46
CA GLY A 135 24.60 17.04 -50.61
C GLY A 135 23.85 18.36 -50.82
N ARG A 136 22.99 18.80 -49.88
CA ARG A 136 22.21 20.05 -50.00
C ARG A 136 23.00 21.30 -49.64
N SER A 137 22.66 22.41 -50.29
CA SER A 137 23.17 23.74 -49.93
C SER A 137 22.47 24.31 -48.70
N THR A 138 23.09 25.29 -48.04
CA THR A 138 22.51 25.95 -46.86
C THR A 138 21.15 26.61 -47.13
N ALA A 139 20.90 27.05 -48.37
CA ALA A 139 19.60 27.61 -48.76
C ALA A 139 18.52 26.52 -48.85
N GLU A 140 18.85 25.35 -49.40
CA GLU A 140 17.93 24.21 -49.47
C GLU A 140 17.65 23.60 -48.08
N LEU A 141 18.65 23.57 -47.19
CA LEU A 141 18.46 23.18 -45.79
C LEU A 141 17.54 24.16 -45.04
N ALA A 142 17.54 25.45 -45.40
CA ALA A 142 16.64 26.41 -44.80
C ALA A 142 15.16 26.16 -45.17
N ASP A 143 14.90 25.63 -46.36
CA ASP A 143 13.55 25.27 -46.82
C ASP A 143 12.99 24.05 -46.06
N MET A 144 13.85 23.15 -45.57
CA MET A 144 13.47 21.95 -44.81
C MET A 144 13.06 22.23 -43.35
N ARG A 145 13.27 23.46 -42.86
CA ARG A 145 12.90 23.84 -41.47
C ARG A 145 11.41 23.73 -41.19
N GLY A 146 10.57 23.89 -42.22
CA GLY A 146 9.13 23.70 -42.09
C GLY A 146 8.78 22.25 -41.72
N ASP A 147 9.51 21.29 -42.29
CA ASP A 147 9.31 19.87 -42.02
C ASP A 147 9.81 19.50 -40.62
N GLU A 148 10.93 20.08 -40.20
CA GLU A 148 11.51 19.91 -38.86
C GLU A 148 10.63 20.53 -37.77
N ALA A 149 10.01 21.69 -38.04
CA ALA A 149 8.99 22.27 -37.16
C ALA A 149 7.73 21.40 -37.07
N ALA A 150 7.32 20.74 -38.15
CA ALA A 150 6.21 19.79 -38.12
C ALA A 150 6.55 18.55 -37.28
N LEU A 151 7.80 18.07 -37.33
CA LEU A 151 8.29 17.02 -36.43
C LEU A 151 8.30 17.46 -34.97
N ALA A 152 8.72 18.69 -34.68
CA ALA A 152 8.70 19.25 -33.32
C ALA A 152 7.29 19.27 -32.74
N GLN A 153 6.29 19.61 -33.58
CA GLN A 153 4.90 19.54 -33.18
C GLN A 153 4.43 18.09 -32.97
N GLY A 154 4.86 17.15 -33.83
CA GLY A 154 4.57 15.73 -33.67
C GLY A 154 5.10 15.15 -32.36
N ILE A 155 6.32 15.50 -31.97
CA ILE A 155 6.94 15.08 -30.70
C ILE A 155 6.21 15.68 -29.50
N ARG A 156 5.80 16.96 -29.59
CA ARG A 156 4.98 17.60 -28.54
C ARG A 156 3.62 16.92 -28.39
N ASN A 157 2.94 16.65 -29.51
CA ASN A 157 1.66 15.93 -29.49
C ASN A 157 1.81 14.53 -28.89
N LEU A 158 2.92 13.84 -29.16
CA LEU A 158 3.23 12.54 -28.55
C LEU A 158 3.34 12.65 -27.02
N ALA A 159 4.04 13.67 -26.52
CA ALA A 159 4.16 13.93 -25.09
C ALA A 159 2.80 14.24 -24.43
N GLU A 160 1.99 15.08 -25.08
CA GLU A 160 0.66 15.47 -24.61
C GLU A 160 -0.30 14.27 -24.57
N ASN A 161 -0.39 13.50 -25.66
CA ASN A 161 -1.24 12.32 -25.75
C ASN A 161 -0.85 11.26 -24.71
N TYR A 162 0.45 11.07 -24.47
CA TYR A 162 0.93 10.17 -23.43
C TYR A 162 0.55 10.66 -22.02
N ALA A 163 0.72 11.95 -21.74
CA ALA A 163 0.38 12.54 -20.44
C ALA A 163 -1.12 12.47 -20.14
N GLU A 164 -1.96 12.75 -21.15
CA GLU A 164 -3.42 12.63 -21.04
C GLU A 164 -3.88 11.18 -20.84
N GLY A 165 -3.27 10.23 -21.54
CA GLY A 165 -3.64 8.81 -21.47
C GLY A 165 -3.18 8.08 -20.20
N THR A 166 -2.19 8.61 -19.47
CA THR A 166 -1.54 7.89 -18.36
C THR A 166 -1.59 8.61 -17.00
N GLN A 167 -2.22 9.79 -16.95
CA GLN A 167 -2.36 10.61 -15.74
C GLN A 167 -1.04 10.85 -14.97
N MET A 168 0.09 10.94 -15.67
CA MET A 168 1.47 11.21 -15.16
C MET A 168 2.00 10.27 -14.05
N ALA A 169 1.19 9.36 -13.49
CA ALA A 169 1.56 8.48 -12.39
C ALA A 169 1.95 7.06 -12.86
N ALA A 170 1.89 6.78 -14.16
CA ALA A 170 2.24 5.48 -14.68
C ALA A 170 3.74 5.15 -14.47
N PRO A 171 4.08 3.91 -14.12
CA PRO A 171 5.46 3.42 -14.09
C PRO A 171 6.15 3.63 -15.44
N GLY A 172 7.41 4.04 -15.44
CA GLY A 172 8.18 4.34 -16.66
C GLY A 172 7.86 5.67 -17.35
N SER A 173 6.89 6.44 -16.84
CA SER A 173 6.54 7.76 -17.40
C SER A 173 7.69 8.77 -17.38
N ARG A 174 8.55 8.74 -16.35
CA ARG A 174 9.71 9.63 -16.25
C ARG A 174 10.73 9.35 -17.35
N ASP A 175 11.08 8.09 -17.55
CA ASP A 175 12.07 7.68 -18.55
C ASP A 175 11.56 8.00 -19.97
N LEU A 176 10.26 7.77 -20.22
CA LEU A 176 9.65 8.11 -21.50
C LEU A 176 9.63 9.63 -21.75
N LEU A 177 9.28 10.44 -20.74
CA LEU A 177 9.32 11.90 -20.84
C LEU A 177 10.74 12.43 -21.02
N GLU A 178 11.74 11.81 -20.39
CA GLU A 178 13.14 12.15 -20.57
C GLU A 178 13.59 11.87 -22.02
N ALA A 179 13.28 10.69 -22.56
CA ALA A 179 13.61 10.34 -23.95
C ALA A 179 12.90 11.27 -24.96
N VAL A 180 11.65 11.67 -24.69
CA VAL A 180 10.95 12.69 -25.48
C VAL A 180 11.65 14.05 -25.39
N GLY A 181 12.11 14.45 -24.20
CA GLY A 181 12.88 15.68 -24.00
C GLY A 181 14.19 15.68 -24.79
N GLN A 182 14.92 14.56 -24.78
CA GLN A 182 16.15 14.37 -25.56
C GLN A 182 15.89 14.46 -27.07
N ALA A 183 14.76 13.92 -27.54
CA ALA A 183 14.35 14.03 -28.94
C ALA A 183 14.08 15.51 -29.33
N MET A 184 13.44 16.27 -28.46
CA MET A 184 13.21 17.71 -28.68
C MET A 184 14.50 18.51 -28.68
N GLU A 185 15.42 18.27 -27.74
CA GLU A 185 16.71 18.94 -27.67
C GLU A 185 17.55 18.69 -28.93
N SER A 186 17.63 17.43 -29.37
CA SER A 186 18.35 17.04 -30.59
C SER A 186 17.73 17.69 -31.84
N LEU A 187 16.41 17.86 -31.87
CA LEU A 187 15.70 18.48 -32.98
C LEU A 187 15.97 19.98 -33.04
N GLU A 188 15.99 20.65 -31.88
CA GLU A 188 16.39 22.05 -31.79
C GLU A 188 17.83 22.25 -32.27
N ALA A 189 18.76 21.38 -31.85
CA ALA A 189 20.14 21.39 -32.32
C ALA A 189 20.23 21.19 -33.85
N THR A 190 19.39 20.32 -34.43
CA THR A 190 19.29 20.11 -35.88
C THR A 190 18.85 21.40 -36.60
N ILE A 191 17.80 22.06 -36.10
CA ILE A 191 17.31 23.34 -36.63
C ILE A 191 18.39 24.42 -36.54
N GLU A 192 19.08 24.55 -35.42
CA GLU A 192 20.17 25.52 -35.25
C GLU A 192 21.36 25.25 -36.19
N ALA A 193 21.72 23.98 -36.39
CA ALA A 193 22.78 23.59 -37.32
C ALA A 193 22.43 23.98 -38.77
N MET A 194 21.14 23.90 -39.15
CA MET A 194 20.64 24.38 -40.45
C MET A 194 20.64 25.91 -40.60
N GLU A 195 20.77 26.68 -39.51
CA GLU A 195 20.92 28.14 -39.57
C GLU A 195 22.33 28.59 -39.97
N GLY A 196 23.31 27.68 -39.93
CA GLY A 196 24.67 27.98 -40.36
C GLY A 196 25.34 29.09 -39.53
N ARG A 197 25.02 29.19 -38.22
CA ARG A 197 25.80 30.06 -37.32
C ARG A 197 27.27 29.61 -37.39
N ARG A 198 28.14 30.52 -37.86
CA ARG A 198 29.57 30.24 -38.08
C ARG A 198 30.21 29.81 -36.76
N GLY A 199 30.58 28.53 -36.69
CA GLY A 199 31.17 27.91 -35.51
C GLY A 199 31.42 26.42 -35.72
N ARG A 200 31.99 25.78 -34.71
CA ARG A 200 32.32 24.35 -34.65
C ARG A 200 31.08 23.50 -34.31
N SER A 201 29.92 23.91 -34.80
CA SER A 201 28.66 23.22 -34.55
C SER A 201 28.63 21.90 -35.32
N PRO A 202 28.02 20.83 -34.75
CA PRO A 202 27.86 19.56 -35.43
C PRO A 202 27.08 19.72 -36.75
N SER A 203 27.24 18.75 -37.66
CA SER A 203 26.48 18.78 -38.92
C SER A 203 24.99 18.55 -38.64
N PRO A 204 24.07 19.19 -39.40
CA PRO A 204 22.64 18.94 -39.27
C PRO A 204 22.27 17.46 -39.35
N MET A 205 22.97 16.69 -40.19
CA MET A 205 22.76 15.24 -40.30
C MET A 205 23.12 14.47 -39.02
N SER A 206 24.16 14.91 -38.30
CA SER A 206 24.57 14.28 -37.04
C SER A 206 23.56 14.55 -35.93
N GLU A 207 23.03 15.77 -35.87
CA GLU A 207 21.99 16.13 -34.90
C GLU A 207 20.66 15.41 -35.22
N ALA A 208 20.31 15.30 -36.51
CA ALA A 208 19.14 14.55 -36.96
C ALA A 208 19.24 13.05 -36.63
N GLU A 209 20.45 12.48 -36.56
CA GLU A 209 20.65 11.11 -36.09
C GLU A 209 20.34 10.96 -34.59
N GLY A 210 20.66 11.98 -33.77
CA GLY A 210 20.27 12.04 -32.36
C GLY A 210 18.75 12.02 -32.16
N VAL A 211 18.01 12.76 -32.99
CA VAL A 211 16.54 12.75 -32.98
C VAL A 211 16.00 11.34 -33.26
N VAL A 212 16.55 10.64 -34.27
CA VAL A 212 16.13 9.27 -34.61
C VAL A 212 16.42 8.29 -33.47
N GLN A 213 17.58 8.41 -32.82
CA GLN A 213 17.95 7.56 -31.68
C GLN A 213 16.99 7.76 -30.50
N ALA A 214 16.75 9.02 -30.11
CA ALA A 214 15.84 9.35 -29.00
C ALA A 214 14.40 8.88 -29.29
N LEU A 215 13.90 9.03 -30.53
CA LEU A 215 12.57 8.54 -30.90
C LEU A 215 12.47 7.00 -30.90
N ASN A 216 13.53 6.30 -31.30
CA ASN A 216 13.55 4.85 -31.18
C ASN A 216 13.61 4.39 -29.71
N GLU A 217 14.28 5.15 -28.84
CA GLU A 217 14.30 4.91 -27.40
C GLU A 217 12.90 5.12 -26.79
N VAL A 218 12.19 6.20 -27.15
CA VAL A 218 10.78 6.41 -26.78
C VAL A 218 9.92 5.21 -27.21
N ALA A 219 10.10 4.71 -28.43
CA ALA A 219 9.34 3.56 -28.92
C ALA A 219 9.65 2.28 -28.11
N MET A 220 10.93 2.03 -27.82
CA MET A 220 11.36 0.89 -27.02
C MET A 220 10.84 0.96 -25.58
N LEU A 221 10.94 2.13 -24.93
CA LEU A 221 10.41 2.36 -23.59
C LEU A 221 8.90 2.17 -23.56
N ALA A 222 8.17 2.66 -24.57
CA ALA A 222 6.73 2.47 -24.66
C ALA A 222 6.33 0.99 -24.83
N MET A 223 7.05 0.23 -25.67
CA MET A 223 6.80 -1.20 -25.86
C MET A 223 7.11 -2.01 -24.60
N THR A 224 8.28 -1.78 -24.01
CA THR A 224 8.72 -2.49 -22.80
C THR A 224 7.91 -2.13 -21.57
N SER A 225 7.44 -0.88 -21.44
CA SER A 225 6.50 -0.49 -20.39
C SER A 225 5.13 -1.16 -20.56
N GLY A 226 4.71 -1.41 -21.80
CA GLY A 226 3.50 -2.19 -22.08
C GLY A 226 3.63 -3.66 -21.67
N GLU A 227 4.82 -4.24 -21.85
CA GLU A 227 5.16 -5.59 -21.41
C GLU A 227 5.40 -5.67 -19.89
N GLN A 228 5.98 -4.62 -19.28
CA GLN A 228 6.15 -4.51 -17.84
C GLN A 228 4.84 -4.21 -17.09
N GLY A 229 3.86 -3.56 -17.71
CA GLY A 229 2.49 -3.51 -17.18
C GLY A 229 1.85 -4.90 -17.07
N GLN A 230 2.27 -5.83 -17.94
CA GLN A 230 1.93 -7.25 -17.86
C GLN A 230 2.82 -8.01 -16.85
N SER A 231 4.04 -7.51 -16.60
CA SER A 231 5.02 -8.05 -15.64
C SER A 231 4.89 -7.47 -14.22
N GLN A 232 4.05 -6.46 -14.02
CA GLN A 232 3.39 -6.14 -12.75
C GLN A 232 2.43 -7.26 -12.31
N GLY A 233 2.33 -8.32 -13.09
CA GLY A 233 1.97 -9.66 -12.63
C GLY A 233 2.79 -10.18 -11.45
N GLN A 234 3.85 -9.51 -10.97
CA GLN A 234 4.46 -9.83 -9.68
C GLN A 234 3.67 -9.23 -8.48
N ALA A 235 3.03 -8.06 -8.66
CA ALA A 235 2.04 -7.52 -7.72
C ALA A 235 0.65 -8.18 -7.91
N SER A 236 0.31 -8.58 -9.14
CA SER A 236 -0.94 -9.32 -9.38
C SER A 236 -0.83 -10.80 -8.97
N ALA A 237 0.33 -11.44 -9.11
CA ALA A 237 0.54 -12.82 -8.63
C ALA A 237 0.66 -12.88 -7.11
N SER A 238 1.31 -11.92 -6.45
CA SER A 238 1.30 -11.81 -4.98
C SER A 238 -0.12 -11.58 -4.46
N GLN A 239 -0.89 -10.70 -5.11
CA GLN A 239 -2.30 -10.45 -4.77
C GLN A 239 -3.22 -11.63 -5.08
N GLN A 240 -3.02 -12.31 -6.20
CA GLN A 240 -3.76 -13.53 -6.55
C GLN A 240 -3.43 -14.66 -5.58
N MET A 241 -2.17 -14.81 -5.19
CA MET A 241 -1.71 -15.75 -4.18
C MET A 241 -2.28 -15.41 -2.81
N MET A 242 -2.28 -14.13 -2.42
CA MET A 242 -2.90 -13.66 -1.19
C MET A 242 -4.40 -13.99 -1.17
N GLN A 243 -5.12 -13.75 -2.28
CA GLN A 243 -6.53 -14.11 -2.41
C GLN A 243 -6.73 -15.63 -2.30
N GLN A 244 -5.89 -16.43 -2.95
CA GLN A 244 -5.94 -17.90 -2.89
C GLN A 244 -5.61 -18.42 -1.48
N LEU A 245 -4.61 -17.87 -0.80
CA LEU A 245 -4.28 -18.19 0.59
C LEU A 245 -5.39 -17.78 1.56
N GLN A 246 -6.05 -16.65 1.31
CA GLN A 246 -7.19 -16.22 2.11
C GLN A 246 -8.40 -17.15 1.93
N GLN A 247 -8.65 -17.65 0.71
CA GLN A 247 -9.65 -18.68 0.45
C GLN A 247 -9.30 -19.99 1.15
N LEU A 248 -8.05 -20.45 1.06
CA LEU A 248 -7.59 -21.65 1.75
C LEU A 248 -7.70 -21.53 3.27
N ALA A 249 -7.40 -20.35 3.83
CA ALA A 249 -7.60 -20.08 5.25
C ALA A 249 -9.09 -20.15 5.64
N GLN A 250 -10.00 -19.63 4.81
CA GLN A 250 -11.45 -19.75 5.04
C GLN A 250 -11.90 -21.22 5.05
N GLN A 251 -11.51 -21.99 4.03
CA GLN A 251 -11.81 -23.43 3.94
C GLN A 251 -11.27 -24.21 5.14
N GLN A 252 -10.03 -23.93 5.55
CA GLN A 252 -9.44 -24.56 6.74
C GLN A 252 -10.18 -24.18 8.04
N GLY A 253 -10.70 -22.96 8.12
CA GLY A 253 -11.50 -22.48 9.25
C GLY A 253 -12.88 -23.14 9.34
N GLU A 254 -13.53 -23.36 8.20
CA GLU A 254 -14.80 -24.12 8.11
C GLU A 254 -14.60 -25.56 8.57
N LEU A 255 -13.59 -26.24 8.01
CA LEU A 255 -13.21 -27.61 8.38
C LEU A 255 -12.91 -27.75 9.88
N MET A 256 -12.22 -26.77 10.47
CA MET A 256 -11.95 -26.73 11.91
C MET A 256 -13.24 -26.61 12.74
N ASN A 257 -14.19 -25.79 12.32
CA ASN A 257 -15.48 -25.63 13.01
C ASN A 257 -16.32 -26.91 12.91
N ASP A 258 -16.32 -27.57 11.76
CA ASP A 258 -17.03 -28.83 11.56
C ASP A 258 -16.42 -29.94 12.42
N ALA A 259 -15.09 -30.02 12.46
CA ALA A 259 -14.33 -30.91 13.33
C ALA A 259 -14.61 -30.65 14.83
N ALA A 260 -14.76 -29.40 15.24
CA ALA A 260 -15.09 -29.03 16.63
C ALA A 260 -16.57 -29.28 16.98
N SER A 261 -17.46 -29.20 15.98
CA SER A 261 -18.91 -29.44 16.15
C SER A 261 -19.25 -30.93 16.25
N LEU A 262 -18.35 -31.80 15.77
CA LEU A 262 -18.47 -33.25 15.82
C LEU A 262 -18.38 -33.78 17.25
N SER A 263 -19.52 -33.76 17.95
CA SER A 263 -19.64 -34.32 19.29
C SER A 263 -19.86 -35.85 19.22
N PRO A 264 -19.02 -36.67 19.89
CA PRO A 264 -19.15 -38.13 19.86
C PRO A 264 -20.45 -38.68 20.45
N MET A 265 -21.24 -37.85 21.14
CA MET A 265 -22.49 -38.26 21.78
C MET A 265 -23.74 -38.11 20.88
N GLN A 266 -23.65 -37.44 19.73
CA GLN A 266 -24.82 -37.15 18.88
C GLN A 266 -24.87 -37.93 17.56
N LEU A 267 -23.73 -38.40 17.04
CA LEU A 267 -23.66 -39.14 15.78
C LEU A 267 -23.41 -40.63 15.98
N GLY A 268 -24.03 -41.46 15.14
CA GLY A 268 -23.71 -42.89 15.04
C GLY A 268 -22.29 -43.12 14.49
N GLN A 269 -21.70 -44.26 14.83
CA GLN A 269 -20.30 -44.57 14.50
C GLN A 269 -20.03 -44.63 12.97
N GLU A 270 -21.01 -45.04 12.18
CA GLU A 270 -20.94 -45.06 10.70
C GLU A 270 -21.02 -43.64 10.11
N ALA A 271 -21.94 -42.81 10.59
CA ALA A 271 -22.07 -41.41 10.15
C ALA A 271 -20.84 -40.57 10.52
N MET A 272 -20.23 -40.83 11.67
CA MET A 272 -18.96 -40.19 12.07
C MET A 272 -17.81 -40.58 11.15
N GLN A 273 -17.77 -41.83 10.70
CA GLN A 273 -16.72 -42.31 9.81
C GLN A 273 -16.86 -41.73 8.40
N GLU A 274 -18.09 -41.58 7.91
CA GLU A 274 -18.39 -40.91 6.64
C GLU A 274 -17.99 -39.42 6.69
N GLN A 275 -18.37 -38.71 7.76
CA GLN A 275 -17.97 -37.30 7.95
C GLN A 275 -16.45 -37.12 8.05
N MET A 276 -15.75 -38.03 8.72
CA MET A 276 -14.28 -37.98 8.79
C MET A 276 -13.62 -38.26 7.44
N GLN A 277 -14.25 -39.06 6.58
CA GLN A 277 -13.76 -39.35 5.25
C GLN A 277 -13.94 -38.13 4.32
N GLU A 278 -15.05 -37.41 4.45
CA GLU A 278 -15.32 -36.14 3.77
C GLU A 278 -14.31 -35.06 4.19
N MET A 279 -14.15 -34.84 5.50
CA MET A 279 -13.16 -33.89 6.04
C MET A 279 -11.72 -34.24 5.63
N ALA A 280 -11.39 -35.53 5.52
CA ALA A 280 -10.09 -35.95 5.03
C ALA A 280 -9.86 -35.57 3.56
N GLY A 281 -10.90 -35.65 2.72
CA GLY A 281 -10.84 -35.23 1.32
C GLY A 281 -10.70 -33.71 1.17
N GLU A 282 -11.44 -32.95 1.97
CA GLU A 282 -11.32 -31.47 2.00
C GLU A 282 -9.92 -31.03 2.47
N GLN A 283 -9.37 -31.70 3.48
CA GLN A 283 -8.02 -31.43 3.96
C GLN A 283 -6.93 -31.83 2.94
N ASP A 284 -7.16 -32.87 2.14
CA ASP A 284 -6.26 -33.30 1.05
C ASP A 284 -6.27 -32.26 -0.09
N GLN A 285 -7.43 -31.72 -0.43
CA GLN A 285 -7.57 -30.67 -1.44
C GLN A 285 -6.86 -29.37 -1.02
N ILE A 286 -6.96 -28.98 0.25
CA ILE A 286 -6.17 -27.84 0.80
C ILE A 286 -4.66 -28.11 0.65
N ALA A 287 -4.21 -29.35 0.81
CA ALA A 287 -2.80 -29.71 0.65
C ALA A 287 -2.34 -29.63 -0.81
N GLU A 288 -3.17 -30.09 -1.76
CA GLU A 288 -2.91 -29.98 -3.21
C GLU A 288 -2.84 -28.51 -3.64
N ASP A 289 -3.81 -27.69 -3.25
CA ASP A 289 -3.86 -26.26 -3.60
C ASP A 289 -2.64 -25.50 -3.05
N LEU A 290 -2.19 -25.82 -1.83
CA LEU A 290 -0.96 -25.26 -1.26
C LEU A 290 0.31 -25.73 -1.98
N GLY A 291 0.32 -26.98 -2.44
CA GLY A 291 1.40 -27.54 -3.25
C GLY A 291 1.52 -26.84 -4.60
N ASP A 292 0.41 -26.68 -5.32
CA ASP A 292 0.34 -26.00 -6.61
C ASP A 292 0.77 -24.53 -6.50
N LEU A 293 0.38 -23.85 -5.41
CA LEU A 293 0.85 -22.49 -5.10
C LEU A 293 2.36 -22.42 -4.89
N SER A 294 2.96 -23.44 -4.25
CA SER A 294 4.41 -23.50 -4.01
C SER A 294 5.22 -23.80 -5.27
N GLU A 295 4.69 -24.61 -6.20
CA GLU A 295 5.36 -24.96 -7.46
C GLU A 295 5.27 -23.86 -8.53
N GLY A 296 4.29 -22.96 -8.41
CA GLY A 296 4.07 -21.83 -9.32
C GLY A 296 5.15 -20.74 -9.26
N GLU A 297 5.97 -20.68 -8.21
CA GLU A 297 7.06 -19.71 -8.06
C GLU A 297 8.45 -20.31 -8.33
N GLN A 298 9.20 -19.72 -9.27
CA GLN A 298 10.63 -20.00 -9.48
C GLN A 298 11.53 -19.00 -8.74
N GLY A 299 11.08 -18.50 -7.58
CA GLY A 299 11.82 -17.55 -6.74
C GLY A 299 12.42 -18.24 -5.52
N GLU A 300 13.73 -18.13 -5.31
CA GLU A 300 14.39 -18.51 -4.05
C GLU A 300 14.07 -17.47 -2.96
N GLY A 301 12.85 -17.51 -2.41
CA GLY A 301 12.39 -16.67 -1.31
C GLY A 301 11.98 -17.48 -0.08
N GLU A 302 12.16 -16.90 1.11
CA GLU A 302 11.77 -17.50 2.41
C GLU A 302 10.26 -17.80 2.48
N ALA A 303 9.43 -17.06 1.71
CA ALA A 303 7.98 -17.24 1.61
C ALA A 303 7.56 -18.56 0.90
N VAL A 304 8.28 -19.00 -0.14
CA VAL A 304 7.97 -20.26 -0.87
C VAL A 304 8.23 -21.48 0.02
N GLY A 305 9.27 -21.42 0.86
CA GLY A 305 9.60 -22.47 1.82
C GLY A 305 8.55 -22.65 2.92
N ASP A 306 7.81 -21.60 3.28
CA ASP A 306 6.72 -21.71 4.25
C ASP A 306 5.49 -22.41 3.66
N LEU A 307 5.15 -22.19 2.38
CA LEU A 307 4.00 -22.82 1.71
C LEU A 307 4.15 -24.35 1.58
N GLU A 308 5.35 -24.83 1.21
CA GLU A 308 5.63 -26.26 1.14
C GLU A 308 5.44 -26.96 2.50
N THR A 309 5.85 -26.29 3.59
CA THR A 309 5.63 -26.84 4.95
C THR A 309 4.17 -26.86 5.37
N LEU A 310 3.35 -25.92 4.87
CA LEU A 310 1.92 -25.88 5.14
C LEU A 310 1.19 -26.97 4.35
N ALA A 311 1.55 -27.19 3.09
CA ALA A 311 1.03 -28.29 2.28
C ALA A 311 1.29 -29.65 2.94
N GLN A 312 2.51 -29.84 3.47
CA GLN A 312 2.88 -31.10 4.14
C GLN A 312 2.10 -31.31 5.46
N GLU A 313 1.89 -30.26 6.25
CA GLU A 313 1.08 -30.33 7.48
C GLU A 313 -0.39 -30.64 7.17
N ALA A 314 -0.95 -30.04 6.11
CA ALA A 314 -2.30 -30.32 5.63
C ALA A 314 -2.45 -31.80 5.21
N LEU A 315 -1.49 -32.34 4.44
CA LEU A 315 -1.49 -33.74 4.02
C LEU A 315 -1.43 -34.72 5.21
N GLU A 316 -0.63 -34.42 6.24
CA GLU A 316 -0.57 -35.25 7.45
C GLU A 316 -1.89 -35.25 8.23
N LEU A 317 -2.59 -34.11 8.27
CA LEU A 317 -3.92 -33.99 8.87
C LEU A 317 -4.97 -34.78 8.09
N ALA A 318 -4.96 -34.71 6.75
CA ALA A 318 -5.84 -35.50 5.89
C ALA A 318 -5.68 -37.01 6.16
N GLN A 319 -4.43 -37.49 6.27
CA GLN A 319 -4.15 -38.88 6.60
C GLN A 319 -4.61 -39.29 8.00
N ALA A 320 -4.52 -38.39 8.98
CA ALA A 320 -5.01 -38.65 10.34
C ALA A 320 -6.54 -38.78 10.36
N LEU A 321 -7.25 -37.88 9.65
CA LEU A 321 -8.70 -37.90 9.51
C LEU A 321 -9.19 -39.15 8.75
N ALA A 322 -8.51 -39.53 7.66
CA ALA A 322 -8.80 -40.75 6.90
C ALA A 322 -8.62 -42.04 7.73
N GLN A 323 -7.72 -42.01 8.71
CA GLN A 323 -7.53 -43.09 9.70
C GLN A 323 -8.53 -43.04 10.86
N GLY A 324 -9.48 -42.11 10.83
CA GLY A 324 -10.49 -41.91 11.85
C GLY A 324 -9.95 -41.32 13.16
N ARG A 325 -8.84 -40.58 13.10
CA ARG A 325 -8.22 -39.95 14.26
C ARG A 325 -8.65 -38.48 14.34
N LEU A 326 -9.60 -38.21 15.23
CA LEU A 326 -10.00 -36.86 15.61
C LEU A 326 -9.77 -36.68 17.11
N ASP A 327 -8.51 -36.53 17.49
CA ASP A 327 -8.10 -36.31 18.87
C ASP A 327 -7.78 -34.82 19.15
N PRO A 328 -7.63 -34.42 20.42
CA PRO A 328 -7.29 -33.04 20.77
C PRO A 328 -5.94 -32.57 20.20
N GLU A 329 -5.11 -33.47 19.69
CA GLU A 329 -3.85 -33.12 19.04
C GLU A 329 -4.08 -32.72 17.58
N VAL A 330 -4.87 -33.49 16.83
CA VAL A 330 -5.32 -33.17 15.46
C VAL A 330 -6.07 -31.84 15.42
N LEU A 331 -6.98 -31.58 16.36
CA LEU A 331 -7.71 -30.29 16.43
C LEU A 331 -6.76 -29.09 16.65
N ARG A 332 -5.76 -29.25 17.53
CA ARG A 332 -4.76 -28.19 17.77
C ARG A 332 -3.81 -27.98 16.58
N ARG A 333 -3.59 -29.02 15.76
CA ARG A 333 -2.80 -28.93 14.54
C ARG A 333 -3.57 -28.18 13.45
N GLN A 334 -4.86 -28.47 13.26
CA GLN A 334 -5.75 -27.72 12.37
C GLN A 334 -5.82 -26.23 12.74
N GLU A 335 -5.95 -25.91 14.03
CA GLU A 335 -5.94 -24.51 14.53
C GLU A 335 -4.61 -23.79 14.21
N ARG A 336 -3.46 -24.48 14.38
CA ARG A 336 -2.16 -23.91 14.03
C ARG A 336 -1.99 -23.71 12.53
N LEU A 337 -2.46 -24.65 11.71
CA LEU A 337 -2.42 -24.56 10.26
C LEU A 337 -3.23 -23.35 9.78
N PHE A 338 -4.45 -23.18 10.29
CA PHE A 338 -5.30 -22.02 10.02
C PHE A 338 -4.60 -20.68 10.33
N HIS A 339 -4.01 -20.54 11.52
CA HIS A 339 -3.30 -19.32 11.88
C HIS A 339 -2.09 -19.04 11.00
N ARG A 340 -1.31 -20.08 10.65
CA ARG A 340 -0.17 -19.92 9.75
C ARG A 340 -0.59 -19.53 8.33
N LEU A 341 -1.73 -20.02 7.82
CA LEU A 341 -2.28 -19.60 6.53
C LEU A 341 -2.67 -18.11 6.54
N LEU A 342 -3.30 -17.65 7.63
CA LEU A 342 -3.63 -16.22 7.79
C LEU A 342 -2.38 -15.34 7.93
N ASP A 343 -1.37 -15.81 8.66
CA ASP A 343 -0.12 -15.08 8.83
C ASP A 343 0.69 -15.03 7.54
N ALA A 344 0.70 -16.10 6.74
CA ALA A 344 1.31 -16.14 5.40
C ALA A 344 0.64 -15.17 4.43
N GLY A 345 -0.70 -15.06 4.47
CA GLY A 345 -1.42 -14.04 3.69
C GLY A 345 -1.03 -12.60 4.08
N ARG A 346 -0.79 -12.35 5.38
CA ARG A 346 -0.38 -11.02 5.90
C ARG A 346 1.11 -10.71 5.72
N SER A 347 1.99 -11.70 5.62
CA SER A 347 3.41 -11.45 5.33
C SER A 347 3.59 -10.96 3.91
N LEU A 348 2.85 -11.53 2.96
CA LEU A 348 2.82 -11.08 1.57
C LEU A 348 2.32 -9.63 1.43
N GLU A 349 1.37 -9.20 2.28
CA GLU A 349 0.89 -7.81 2.36
C GLU A 349 1.98 -6.82 2.85
N ARG A 350 2.85 -7.25 3.79
CA ARG A 350 3.88 -6.39 4.38
C ARG A 350 5.12 -6.22 3.52
N ASP A 351 5.43 -7.20 2.66
CA ASP A 351 6.55 -7.09 1.74
C ASP A 351 6.31 -5.96 0.70
N GLU A 352 5.03 -5.68 0.36
CA GLU A 352 4.63 -4.55 -0.50
C GLU A 352 4.80 -3.17 0.19
N GLU A 353 4.68 -3.10 1.52
CA GLU A 353 4.85 -1.87 2.32
C GLU A 353 6.26 -1.68 2.89
N SER A 354 7.26 -2.44 2.42
CA SER A 354 8.60 -2.34 2.97
C SER A 354 9.21 -0.95 2.72
N GLU A 355 9.14 -0.08 3.75
CA GLU A 355 9.95 1.14 3.85
C GLU A 355 11.43 0.71 3.92
N GLU A 356 12.05 0.51 2.76
CA GLU A 356 13.51 0.42 2.69
C GLU A 356 14.07 1.67 3.37
N ARG A 357 14.73 1.49 4.52
CA ARG A 357 15.49 2.56 5.13
C ARG A 357 16.61 2.96 4.18
N GLU A 358 16.40 4.04 3.44
CA GLU A 358 17.50 4.79 2.84
C GLU A 358 18.41 5.29 3.96
N SER A 359 19.50 4.56 4.18
CA SER A 359 20.59 5.05 5.02
C SER A 359 21.39 6.02 4.18
N GLU A 360 20.99 7.30 4.20
CA GLU A 360 21.84 8.37 3.68
C GLU A 360 23.14 8.37 4.51
N VAL A 361 24.27 8.08 3.85
CA VAL A 361 25.58 8.27 4.48
C VAL A 361 25.69 9.76 4.75
N PRO A 362 25.82 10.21 6.01
CA PRO A 362 25.80 11.63 6.31
C PRO A 362 26.92 12.32 5.53
N GLY A 363 26.54 13.32 4.72
CA GLY A 363 27.50 14.17 4.03
C GLY A 363 28.51 14.80 5.00
N LEU A 364 29.63 15.27 4.49
CA LEU A 364 30.62 16.01 5.28
C LEU A 364 29.98 17.33 5.78
N PHE A 365 29.38 17.30 6.96
CA PHE A 365 28.94 18.50 7.66
C PHE A 365 30.13 19.14 8.36
N ASP A 366 30.33 20.45 8.16
CA ASP A 366 31.27 21.23 8.96
C ASP A 366 30.74 21.28 10.40
N ARG A 367 31.43 20.60 11.31
CA ARG A 367 31.08 20.66 12.74
C ARG A 367 31.43 22.06 13.23
N GLU A 368 30.42 22.91 13.42
CA GLU A 368 30.60 24.08 14.28
C GLU A 368 31.09 23.59 15.65
N GLY A 369 32.26 24.08 16.05
CA GLY A 369 32.92 23.68 17.29
C GLY A 369 31.98 23.90 18.47
N VAL A 370 31.69 22.83 19.20
CA VAL A 370 30.95 22.91 20.46
C VAL A 370 31.70 23.89 21.37
N ALA A 371 31.04 24.99 21.75
CA ALA A 371 31.62 25.96 22.67
C ALA A 371 32.01 25.26 23.98
N GLU A 372 33.22 25.51 24.46
CA GLU A 372 33.70 24.97 25.72
C GLU A 372 32.74 25.39 26.85
N LEU A 373 32.29 24.40 27.63
CA LEU A 373 31.48 24.61 28.82
C LEU A 373 32.22 25.56 29.76
N THR A 374 31.66 26.76 29.98
CA THR A 374 32.21 27.73 30.94
C THR A 374 32.13 27.17 32.36
N GLU A 375 33.12 27.48 33.22
CA GLU A 375 33.15 26.99 34.62
C GLU A 375 31.87 27.36 35.40
N GLU A 376 31.18 28.44 35.05
CA GLU A 376 29.88 28.82 35.63
C GLU A 376 28.76 27.82 35.34
N ALA A 377 28.80 27.11 34.20
CA ALA A 377 27.81 26.08 33.88
C ALA A 377 28.03 24.78 34.67
N VAL A 378 29.27 24.53 35.13
CA VAL A 378 29.63 23.37 35.96
C VAL A 378 29.36 23.65 37.44
N ASP A 379 29.46 24.90 37.88
CA ASP A 379 29.23 25.31 39.28
C ASP A 379 27.75 25.43 39.68
N ALA A 380 26.82 25.27 38.72
CA ALA A 380 25.38 25.26 38.97
C ALA A 380 24.89 24.01 39.74
N LEU A 381 25.71 22.96 39.87
CA LEU A 381 25.39 21.78 40.66
C LEU A 381 25.88 21.95 42.10
N ARG A 382 24.94 22.29 43.00
CA ARG A 382 25.17 22.51 44.45
C ARG A 382 25.90 21.34 45.13
N PHE A 383 25.72 20.12 44.63
CA PHE A 383 26.43 18.91 45.04
C PHE A 383 27.06 18.23 43.83
N ARG A 384 28.38 18.05 43.87
CA ARG A 384 29.14 17.39 42.80
C ARG A 384 28.82 15.90 42.76
N VAL A 385 28.52 15.41 41.56
CA VAL A 385 28.34 13.99 41.29
C VAL A 385 29.70 13.28 41.47
N PRO A 386 29.74 12.05 42.04
CA PRO A 386 30.97 11.26 42.16
C PRO A 386 31.67 11.06 40.81
N ASP A 387 33.01 11.01 40.82
CA ASP A 387 33.79 10.90 39.60
C ASP A 387 33.62 9.55 38.89
N ALA A 388 34.07 9.49 37.63
CA ALA A 388 33.93 8.30 36.80
C ALA A 388 34.67 7.08 37.35
N ARG A 389 35.69 7.23 38.21
CA ARG A 389 36.37 6.10 38.84
C ARG A 389 35.53 5.53 39.97
N ALA A 390 34.93 6.39 40.80
CA ALA A 390 34.02 6.00 41.86
C ALA A 390 32.76 5.31 41.31
N LEU A 391 32.20 5.81 40.21
CA LEU A 391 31.01 5.24 39.57
C LEU A 391 31.28 3.87 38.89
N ARG A 392 32.52 3.60 38.46
CA ARG A 392 32.90 2.32 37.86
C ARG A 392 33.17 1.22 38.89
N ALA A 393 33.44 1.59 40.15
CA ALA A 393 33.58 0.63 41.25
C ALA A 393 32.24 0.08 41.76
N LEU A 394 31.12 0.65 41.30
CA LEU A 394 29.75 0.27 41.67
C LEU A 394 29.13 -0.65 40.61
N SER A 395 28.20 -1.51 41.03
CA SER A 395 27.40 -2.28 40.06
C SER A 395 26.52 -1.35 39.21
N PRO A 396 26.11 -1.75 37.99
CA PRO A 396 25.29 -0.91 37.12
C PRO A 396 24.01 -0.38 37.79
N ALA A 397 23.35 -1.22 38.60
CA ALA A 397 22.15 -0.85 39.35
C ALA A 397 22.46 0.16 40.47
N GLN A 398 23.56 -0.03 41.20
CA GLN A 398 23.99 0.91 42.25
C GLN A 398 24.42 2.26 41.67
N ARG A 399 25.09 2.25 40.52
CA ARG A 399 25.49 3.46 39.79
C ARG A 399 24.27 4.30 39.39
N ALA A 400 23.21 3.65 38.89
CA ALA A 400 21.98 4.35 38.53
C ALA A 400 21.32 5.03 39.75
N LEU A 401 21.23 4.32 40.88
CA LEU A 401 20.69 4.87 42.13
C LEU A 401 21.49 6.04 42.67
N VAL A 402 22.83 5.97 42.61
CA VAL A 402 23.71 7.07 43.05
C VAL A 402 23.52 8.30 42.16
N LEU A 403 23.46 8.13 40.84
CA LEU A 403 23.23 9.25 39.92
C LEU A 403 21.86 9.89 40.12
N GLU A 404 20.82 9.09 40.29
CA GLU A 404 19.46 9.57 40.56
C GLU A 404 19.38 10.32 41.91
N TYR A 405 20.08 9.84 42.94
CA TYR A 405 20.18 10.52 44.23
C TYR A 405 20.80 11.91 44.12
N PHE A 406 21.94 12.06 43.43
CA PHE A 406 22.59 13.37 43.26
C PHE A 406 21.78 14.30 42.34
N GLN A 407 21.09 13.76 41.34
CA GLN A 407 20.16 14.55 40.53
C GLN A 407 18.98 15.09 41.35
N ARG A 408 18.38 14.25 42.21
CA ARG A 408 17.32 14.69 43.14
C ARG A 408 17.82 15.73 44.13
N LEU A 409 19.02 15.55 44.67
CA LEU A 409 19.61 16.46 45.66
C LEU A 409 19.91 17.84 45.05
N ASN A 410 20.37 17.88 43.80
CA ASN A 410 20.59 19.13 43.07
C ASN A 410 19.28 19.81 42.64
N ARG A 411 18.22 19.04 42.35
CA ARG A 411 16.90 19.59 42.00
C ARG A 411 16.14 20.15 43.22
N ALA A 412 16.26 19.51 44.39
CA ALA A 412 15.57 19.95 45.61
C ALA A 412 16.16 21.23 46.24
N GLY A 413 17.34 21.67 45.79
CA GLY A 413 18.03 22.86 46.30
C GLY A 413 17.71 24.16 45.57
N GLY A 414 16.88 24.15 44.52
CA GLY A 414 16.61 25.29 43.65
C GLY A 414 15.14 25.73 43.66
N ASP A 415 14.70 26.41 44.71
CA ASP A 415 13.42 27.14 44.73
C ASP A 415 13.47 28.39 45.64
N PRO A 416 13.44 29.62 45.09
CA PRO A 416 13.15 30.84 45.82
C PRO A 416 11.80 31.47 45.40
N THR A 417 10.80 31.31 46.28
CA THR A 417 9.65 32.21 46.57
C THR A 417 8.55 32.47 45.52
N GLY A 418 7.30 32.16 45.91
CA GLY A 418 6.07 32.67 45.30
C GLY A 418 4.83 32.57 46.21
N SER A 419 4.60 33.62 47.00
CA SER A 419 3.29 34.14 47.46
C SER A 419 2.30 33.26 48.27
N ARG A 420 2.29 33.45 49.60
CA ARG A 420 1.05 33.48 50.40
C ARG A 420 0.90 34.84 51.07
N ASN A 421 -0.03 35.64 50.54
CA ASN A 421 -0.48 36.91 51.09
C ASN A 421 -1.21 36.66 52.44
N PRO A 422 -1.00 37.46 53.49
CA PRO A 422 -1.69 37.28 54.78
C PRO A 422 -3.08 37.93 54.80
N PRO A 423 -4.05 37.42 55.57
CA PRO A 423 -5.29 38.16 55.86
C PRO A 423 -5.01 39.25 56.91
N GLY A 424 -5.46 40.48 56.63
CA GLY A 424 -5.39 41.60 57.57
C GLY A 424 -6.30 41.39 58.79
N PRO A 425 -5.93 41.88 59.99
CA PRO A 425 -6.71 41.70 61.20
C PRO A 425 -7.88 42.70 61.26
N GLY A 426 -9.09 42.18 61.49
CA GLY A 426 -10.24 42.97 61.88
C GLY A 426 -10.02 43.64 63.24
N ALA A 427 -10.23 44.94 63.28
CA ALA A 427 -10.25 45.75 64.49
C ALA A 427 -11.46 45.38 65.37
N GLY A 428 -11.23 45.29 66.68
CA GLY A 428 -12.26 45.06 67.69
C GLY A 428 -11.83 45.46 69.10
N GLY A 429 -11.79 46.78 69.36
CA GLY A 429 -12.20 47.43 70.61
C GLY A 429 -11.32 47.32 71.88
N GLY A 430 -10.97 48.48 72.47
CA GLY A 430 -10.65 48.55 73.90
C GLY A 430 -9.84 49.76 74.36
N SER A 431 -10.58 50.80 74.81
CA SER A 431 -10.18 51.95 75.66
C SER A 431 -9.36 53.08 75.05
#